data_AF-A0A2H1W161-F1
#
_entry.id   AF-A0A2H1W161-F1
#
_cell.length_a   1.000
_cell.length_b   1.000
_cell.length_c   1.000
_cell.angle_alpha   90.00
_cell.angle_beta   90.00
_cell.angle_gamma   90.00
#
_symmetry.space_group_name_H-M   'P 1'
#
loop_
_entity.id
_entity.type
_entity.pdbx_description
1 polymer ?
#
loop_
_entity_poly.entity_id
_entity_poly.type
_entity_poly.pdbx_seq_one_letter_code
_entity_poly.pdbx_strand_id
1 'polypeptide(L)' 'MAETEIISSSENNEQFFEGVEKLIEIWFTPAKNADLRKITRQQWENVLKIVRCEIISFTQSEQVDAYVL' A
#
# COMPACT_ATOMS: atom_id res chain seq x y z
N MET A 1 46.68 16.97 -25.84
CA MET A 1 46.01 15.66 -26.01
C MET A 1 45.26 15.45 -24.70
N ALA A 2 43.96 15.73 -24.70
CA ALA A 2 43.16 15.59 -23.48
C ALA A 2 42.91 14.10 -23.28
N GLU A 3 43.40 13.55 -22.17
CA GLU A 3 43.00 12.23 -21.71
C GLU A 3 41.55 12.36 -21.23
N THR A 4 40.61 11.87 -22.03
CA THR A 4 39.22 11.73 -21.61
C THR A 4 39.17 10.58 -20.60
N GLU A 5 39.09 10.91 -19.32
CA GLU A 5 38.71 9.94 -18.30
C GLU A 5 37.29 9.45 -18.60
N ILE A 6 37.18 8.22 -19.09
CA ILE A 6 35.91 7.49 -19.09
C ILE A 6 35.72 7.00 -17.66
N ILE A 7 35.10 7.84 -16.83
CA ILE A 7 34.48 7.38 -15.60
C ILE A 7 33.26 6.59 -16.06
N SER A 8 33.42 5.27 -16.24
CA SER A 8 32.26 4.38 -16.27
C SER A 8 31.66 4.40 -14.88
N SER A 9 30.83 5.40 -14.60
CA SER A 9 29.91 5.40 -13.47
C SER A 9 28.84 4.35 -13.75
N SER A 10 29.25 3.08 -13.76
CA SER A 10 28.39 2.00 -13.30
C SER A 10 28.17 2.25 -11.81
N GLU A 11 27.38 3.28 -11.50
CA GLU A 11 26.72 3.40 -10.22
C GLU A 11 25.93 2.10 -10.08
N ASN A 12 26.44 1.19 -9.26
CA ASN A 12 25.66 0.09 -8.73
C ASN A 12 24.46 0.73 -8.04
N ASN A 13 23.37 0.85 -8.80
CA ASN A 13 22.12 1.42 -8.35
C ASN A 13 21.45 0.38 -7.45
N GLU A 14 22.07 0.12 -6.30
CA GLU A 14 21.60 -0.81 -5.28
C GLU A 14 20.36 -0.21 -4.65
N GLN A 15 19.22 -0.47 -5.29
CA GLN A 15 17.93 -0.06 -4.79
C GLN A 15 17.55 -0.93 -3.58
N PHE A 16 17.56 -0.32 -2.41
CA PHE A 16 17.15 -0.98 -1.17
C PHE A 16 15.62 -1.07 -1.10
N PHE A 17 15.11 -2.27 -0.80
CA PHE A 17 13.69 -2.52 -0.55
C PHE A 17 13.49 -3.05 0.86
N GLU A 18 12.64 -2.38 1.65
CA GLU A 18 12.24 -2.85 2.97
C GLU A 18 11.04 -3.79 2.82
N GLY A 19 11.31 -5.11 2.83
CA GLY A 19 10.26 -6.13 2.71
C GLY A 19 9.51 -6.46 4.00
N VAL A 20 9.84 -5.82 5.12
CA VAL A 20 9.18 -6.08 6.41
C VAL A 20 7.83 -5.35 6.45
N GLU A 21 6.77 -6.12 6.66
CA GLU A 21 5.40 -5.62 6.69
C GLU A 21 5.07 -4.90 8.01
N LYS A 22 4.07 -4.01 7.93
CA LYS A 22 3.53 -3.29 9.09
C LYS A 22 2.04 -3.63 9.20
N LEU A 23 1.67 -4.33 10.28
CA LEU A 23 0.31 -4.84 10.50
C LEU A 23 -0.47 -3.94 11.47
N ILE A 24 -1.72 -3.60 11.12
CA ILE A 24 -2.67 -2.88 11.97
C ILE A 24 -4.00 -3.64 12.04
N GLU A 25 -4.52 -3.83 13.25
CA GLU A 25 -5.79 -4.52 13.50
C GLU A 25 -6.61 -3.71 14.52
N ILE A 26 -7.87 -3.42 14.18
CA ILE A 26 -8.77 -2.60 15.01
C ILE A 26 -10.10 -3.32 15.14
N TRP A 27 -10.54 -3.53 16.38
CA TRP A 27 -11.84 -4.13 16.70
C TRP A 27 -12.81 -3.09 17.25
N PHE A 28 -14.02 -3.07 16.72
CA PHE A 28 -15.11 -2.23 17.22
C PHE A 28 -16.13 -3.08 17.98
N THR A 29 -16.72 -2.52 19.03
CA THR A 29 -17.89 -3.14 19.67
C THR A 29 -19.11 -3.07 18.74
N PRO A 30 -19.93 -4.13 18.64
CA PRO A 30 -21.12 -4.13 17.79
C PRO A 30 -22.09 -2.99 18.15
N ALA A 31 -22.58 -2.29 17.13
CA ALA A 31 -23.61 -1.27 17.28
C ALA A 31 -24.77 -1.54 16.31
N LYS A 32 -25.98 -1.10 16.68
CA LYS A 32 -27.17 -1.34 15.86
C LYS A 32 -27.00 -0.74 14.47
N ASN A 33 -27.22 -1.56 13.42
CA ASN A 33 -27.07 -1.19 12.01
C ASN A 33 -25.66 -0.77 11.57
N ALA A 34 -24.62 -0.99 12.39
CA ALA A 34 -23.23 -0.68 12.04
C ALA A 34 -22.57 -1.89 11.36
N ASP A 35 -21.89 -1.64 10.24
CA ASP A 35 -21.12 -2.63 9.48
C ASP A 35 -20.02 -1.91 8.72
N LEU A 36 -18.76 -2.32 8.91
CA LEU A 36 -17.61 -1.69 8.26
C LEU A 36 -17.63 -1.88 6.74
N ARG A 37 -18.32 -2.90 6.22
CA ARG A 37 -18.50 -3.14 4.78
C ARG A 37 -19.39 -2.10 4.10
N LYS A 38 -20.07 -1.25 4.89
CA LYS A 38 -20.81 -0.09 4.35
C LYS A 38 -19.89 1.09 4.01
N ILE A 39 -18.62 1.06 4.41
CA ILE A 39 -17.62 2.06 4.02
C ILE A 39 -17.35 1.90 2.53
N THR A 40 -17.51 2.97 1.77
CA THR A 40 -17.34 2.91 0.32
C THR A 40 -15.87 2.78 -0.06
N ARG A 41 -15.59 2.19 -1.24
CA ARG A 41 -14.25 2.15 -1.81
C ARG A 41 -13.56 3.52 -1.81
N GLN A 42 -14.29 4.57 -2.16
CA GLN A 42 -13.73 5.94 -2.20
C GLN A 42 -13.26 6.42 -0.82
N GLN A 43 -13.97 6.03 0.25
CA GLN A 43 -13.54 6.34 1.62
C GLN A 43 -12.27 5.58 1.99
N TRP A 44 -12.16 4.30 1.61
CA TRP A 44 -10.93 3.52 1.79
C TRP A 44 -9.75 4.10 0.99
N GLU A 45 -9.96 4.50 -0.26
CA GLU A 45 -8.93 5.16 -1.08
C GLU A 45 -8.43 6.47 -0.45
N ASN A 46 -9.30 7.23 0.21
CA ASN A 46 -8.90 8.42 0.95
C ASN A 46 -8.02 8.10 2.17
N VAL A 47 -8.27 6.98 2.85
CA VAL A 47 -7.42 6.51 3.95
C VAL A 47 -6.06 6.05 3.42
N LEU A 48 -6.03 5.27 2.34
CA LEU A 48 -4.80 4.74 1.75
C LEU A 48 -3.88 5.82 1.19
N LYS A 49 -4.43 6.94 0.72
CA LYS A 49 -3.65 8.12 0.34
C LYS A 49 -2.81 8.70 1.47
N ILE A 50 -3.25 8.58 2.73
CA ILE A 50 -2.49 9.06 3.91
C ILE A 50 -1.19 8.24 4.06
N VAL A 51 -1.24 6.94 3.76
CA VAL A 51 -0.11 6.01 3.84
C VAL A 51 0.57 5.77 2.49
N ARG A 52 0.18 6.51 1.44
CA ARG A 52 0.74 6.43 0.08
C ARG A 52 0.60 5.04 -0.56
N CYS A 53 -0.52 4.37 -0.29
CA CYS A 53 -0.91 3.12 -0.94
C CYS A 53 -2.09 3.36 -1.89
N GLU A 54 -2.28 2.45 -2.84
CA GLU A 54 -3.42 2.41 -3.76
C GLU A 54 -4.13 1.06 -3.62
N ILE A 55 -5.24 0.85 -4.33
CA ILE A 55 -5.91 -0.48 -4.40
C ILE A 55 -5.70 -1.00 -5.81
N ILE A 56 -4.99 -2.12 -5.94
CA ILE A 56 -4.72 -2.75 -7.24
C ILE A 56 -5.67 -3.89 -7.59
N SER A 57 -6.28 -4.53 -6.57
CA SER A 57 -7.26 -5.61 -6.76
C SER A 57 -8.24 -5.68 -5.60
N PHE A 58 -9.43 -6.21 -5.87
CA PHE A 58 -10.52 -6.32 -4.91
C PHE A 58 -11.27 -7.64 -5.09
N THR A 59 -11.61 -8.28 -3.98
CA THR A 59 -12.57 -9.40 -3.93
C THR A 59 -13.43 -9.30 -2.67
N GLN A 60 -14.64 -9.85 -2.74
CA GLN A 60 -15.64 -9.78 -1.68
C GLN A 60 -16.26 -11.15 -1.43
N SER A 61 -16.60 -11.38 -0.17
CA SER A 61 -17.41 -12.52 0.28
C SER A 61 -18.56 -12.04 1.18
N GLU A 62 -19.37 -12.98 1.67
CA GLU A 62 -20.44 -12.68 2.63
C GLU A 62 -19.92 -12.15 3.97
N GLN A 63 -18.64 -12.34 4.31
CA GLN A 63 -18.09 -11.98 5.63
C GLN A 63 -17.02 -10.90 5.57
N VAL A 64 -16.29 -10.78 4.46
CA VAL A 64 -15.11 -9.92 4.36
C VAL A 64 -14.94 -9.31 2.97
N ASP A 65 -14.46 -8.07 2.97
CA ASP A 65 -13.98 -7.33 1.80
C ASP A 65 -12.45 -7.35 1.84
N ALA A 66 -11.80 -7.84 0.78
CA ALA A 66 -10.35 -7.98 0.70
C ALA A 66 -9.77 -7.12 -0.43
N TYR A 67 -8.71 -6.39 -0.11
CA TYR A 67 -8.03 -5.45 -1.00
C TYR A 67 -6.55 -5.82 -1.10
N VAL A 68 -6.03 -5.89 -2.32
CA VAL A 68 -4.58 -5.90 -2.55
C VAL A 68 -4.17 -4.44 -2.76
N LEU A 69 -3.16 -4.01 -2.00
CA LEU A 69 -2.60 -2.66 -2.06
C LEU A 69 -1.43 -2.56 -3.05
#